data_AF-C2MBZ0-F1
#
_entry.id   AF-C2MBZ0-F1
#
_cell.length_a   1.000
_cell.length_b   1.000
_cell.length_c   1.000
_cell.angle_alpha   90.00
_cell.angle_beta   90.00
_cell.angle_gamma   90.00
#
_symmetry.space_group_name_H-M   'P 1'
#
loop_
_entity.id
_entity.type
_entity.pdbx_description
1 polymer ?
#
loop_
_entity_poly.entity_id
_entity_poly.type
_entity_poly.pdbx_seq_one_letter_code
_entity_poly.pdbx_strand_id
1 'polypeptide(L)'
;MTKIFPMIAKTLPGLEPVLEQELIALGANNIQIGRRMVSYEGDLKMLYKSNLYLRTALKVLRPIYEFDAEDIDILYTTLLHFDWSQWLTADMTFAVDAVVYSSTFKHSRYVVYKTKDAIVDYFREQTSGTKRPSVKLSNPQLIFHLHIAEQHVTLCLDSSGESLHKRGYRMEQDRAPINEVLAAGILLKAGWHGQCDLMDPFCGSGTFLVEAALIATGTPPGIYRESYPFERWPDFDSELCSEVYNDDSTERSFDYHIYGSDLSPQAIAKAKRNVTRSGMSRYIDLSVGDFADQHLPHPEAETEPKCLLVMNPPYGERLSDYDLEQLYSMIGRTLKFQFAGAQAWIIAHQVEHFHAIGLKHDLREELYNGSLPCELRGYTLFEGKHKEYKEQIAQRGEEAPQRRERGEAFHHGKGQEPRRHRSGYDKPSYSKGRGAQRTKGPRPAGSSSSGYKANIQTFGSDETFVHETEANDNE
;
A
#
# COMPACT_ATOMS: atom_id res chain seq x y z
N MET A 1 22.37 -20.38 -11.48
CA MET A 1 21.18 -19.63 -11.95
C MET A 1 20.42 -19.20 -10.73
N THR A 2 20.11 -17.92 -10.59
CA THR A 2 19.35 -17.42 -9.44
C THR A 2 17.90 -17.90 -9.54
N LYS A 3 17.35 -18.46 -8.46
CA LYS A 3 15.98 -18.99 -8.44
C LYS A 3 15.00 -17.80 -8.39
N ILE A 4 14.19 -17.66 -9.44
CA ILE A 4 13.09 -16.69 -9.49
C ILE A 4 11.85 -17.33 -8.85
N PHE A 5 11.11 -16.55 -8.06
CA PHE A 5 9.88 -16.97 -7.42
C PHE A 5 8.86 -15.81 -7.32
N PRO A 6 7.56 -16.12 -7.20
CA PRO A 6 6.54 -15.09 -7.01
C PRO A 6 6.64 -14.45 -5.62
N MET A 7 6.24 -13.19 -5.55
CA MET A 7 6.12 -12.39 -4.34
C MET A 7 4.85 -11.54 -4.41
N ILE A 8 4.33 -11.17 -3.25
CA ILE A 8 3.16 -10.30 -3.10
C ILE A 8 3.53 -9.18 -2.12
N ALA A 9 3.47 -7.93 -2.57
CA ALA A 9 3.57 -6.77 -1.70
C ALA A 9 2.17 -6.24 -1.41
N LYS A 10 1.75 -6.26 -0.13
CA LYS A 10 0.47 -5.67 0.31
C LYS A 10 0.63 -4.17 0.51
N THR A 11 -0.41 -3.39 0.29
CA THR A 11 -0.42 -1.93 0.46
C THR A 11 -1.80 -1.42 0.90
N LEU A 12 -1.93 -0.11 1.10
CA LEU A 12 -3.21 0.55 1.37
C LEU A 12 -4.03 0.72 0.09
N PRO A 13 -5.36 0.78 0.19
CA PRO A 13 -6.22 1.05 -0.97
C PRO A 13 -5.84 2.38 -1.63
N GLY A 14 -5.74 2.39 -2.96
CA GLY A 14 -5.39 3.57 -3.76
C GLY A 14 -3.88 3.78 -3.93
N LEU A 15 -3.03 3.05 -3.21
CA LEU A 15 -1.57 3.11 -3.34
C LEU A 15 -0.99 2.02 -4.25
N GLU A 16 -1.81 1.11 -4.78
CA GLU A 16 -1.34 0.02 -5.63
C GLU A 16 -0.57 0.51 -6.87
N PRO A 17 -1.02 1.57 -7.59
CA PRO A 17 -0.25 2.13 -8.70
C PRO A 17 1.08 2.77 -8.26
N VAL A 18 1.17 3.30 -7.03
CA VAL A 18 2.42 3.87 -6.50
C VAL A 18 3.41 2.76 -6.18
N LEU A 19 2.93 1.70 -5.53
CA LEU A 19 3.72 0.51 -5.22
C LEU A 19 4.24 -0.18 -6.48
N GLU A 20 3.43 -0.24 -7.54
CA GLU A 20 3.86 -0.74 -8.86
C GLU A 20 5.07 0.03 -9.37
N GLN A 21 5.04 1.37 -9.34
CA GLN A 21 6.17 2.19 -9.81
C GLN A 21 7.43 1.99 -8.95
N GLU A 22 7.28 1.83 -7.63
CA GLU A 22 8.42 1.47 -6.76
C GLU A 22 9.02 0.11 -7.16
N LEU A 23 8.19 -0.90 -7.42
CA LEU A 23 8.64 -2.24 -7.84
C LEU A 23 9.32 -2.20 -9.22
N ILE A 24 8.81 -1.42 -10.17
CA ILE A 24 9.46 -1.19 -11.47
C ILE A 24 10.84 -0.57 -11.26
N ALA A 25 10.94 0.47 -10.43
CA ALA A 25 12.20 1.15 -10.14
C ALA A 25 13.24 0.24 -9.47
N LEU A 26 12.78 -0.73 -8.66
CA LEU A 26 13.64 -1.75 -8.05
C LEU A 26 14.03 -2.89 -9.01
N GLY A 27 13.46 -2.95 -10.21
CA GLY A 27 13.76 -3.97 -11.23
C GLY A 27 12.96 -5.27 -11.08
N ALA A 28 11.79 -5.24 -10.44
CA ALA A 28 10.91 -6.40 -10.35
C ALA A 28 10.34 -6.79 -11.72
N ASN A 29 10.03 -8.09 -11.90
CA ASN A 29 9.47 -8.63 -13.13
C ASN A 29 8.02 -9.06 -12.94
N ASN A 30 7.29 -9.28 -14.04
CA ASN A 30 5.91 -9.80 -14.05
C ASN A 30 4.96 -9.10 -13.05
N ILE A 31 5.02 -7.77 -13.03
CA ILE A 31 4.29 -6.96 -12.05
C ILE A 31 2.81 -6.90 -12.43
N GLN A 32 1.92 -7.18 -11.47
CA GLN A 32 0.48 -7.14 -11.65
C GLN A 32 -0.19 -6.50 -10.43
N ILE A 33 -0.90 -5.40 -10.67
CA ILE A 33 -1.74 -4.77 -9.65
C ILE A 33 -2.96 -5.65 -9.38
N GLY A 34 -3.31 -5.80 -8.10
CA GLY A 34 -4.64 -6.22 -7.70
C GLY A 34 -5.13 -5.39 -6.53
N ARG A 35 -6.14 -5.89 -5.80
CA ARG A 35 -6.75 -5.12 -4.71
C ARG A 35 -5.84 -5.08 -3.49
N ARG A 36 -5.40 -3.90 -3.09
CA ARG A 36 -4.53 -3.66 -1.92
C ARG A 36 -3.20 -4.42 -1.97
N MET A 37 -2.76 -4.83 -3.16
CA MET A 37 -1.53 -5.58 -3.33
C MET A 37 -1.00 -5.47 -4.76
N VAL A 38 0.28 -5.74 -4.91
CA VAL A 38 0.95 -5.93 -6.20
C VAL A 38 1.71 -7.26 -6.15
N SER A 39 1.43 -8.15 -7.09
CA SER A 39 2.20 -9.39 -7.28
C SER A 39 3.32 -9.16 -8.29
N TYR A 40 4.46 -9.80 -8.07
CA TYR A 40 5.64 -9.66 -8.92
C TYR A 40 6.56 -10.87 -8.77
N GLU A 41 7.56 -10.97 -9.60
CA GLU A 41 8.58 -12.02 -9.57
C GLU A 41 9.98 -11.42 -9.40
N GLY A 42 10.82 -12.16 -8.68
CA GLY A 42 12.21 -11.80 -8.46
C GLY A 42 12.98 -12.92 -7.78
N ASP A 43 14.27 -12.67 -7.56
CA ASP A 43 15.13 -13.56 -6.79
C ASP A 43 15.17 -13.17 -5.30
N LEU A 44 16.05 -13.82 -4.55
CA LEU A 44 16.28 -13.55 -3.14
C LEU A 44 16.78 -12.11 -2.89
N LYS A 45 17.59 -11.55 -3.80
CA LYS A 45 18.03 -10.14 -3.72
C LYS A 45 16.85 -9.19 -3.81
N MET A 46 15.91 -9.46 -4.73
CA MET A 46 14.68 -8.69 -4.87
C MET A 46 13.79 -8.78 -3.61
N LEU A 47 13.73 -9.93 -2.93
CA LEU A 47 13.02 -10.05 -1.64
C LEU A 47 13.61 -9.13 -0.57
N TYR A 48 14.95 -9.10 -0.45
CA TYR A 48 15.64 -8.21 0.49
C TYR A 48 15.42 -6.74 0.13
N LYS A 49 15.59 -6.38 -1.16
CA LYS A 49 15.33 -5.02 -1.66
C LYS A 49 13.88 -4.59 -1.40
N SER A 50 12.92 -5.49 -1.60
CA SER A 50 11.50 -5.17 -1.38
C SER A 50 11.19 -4.83 0.07
N ASN A 51 11.81 -5.53 1.04
CA ASN A 51 11.62 -5.22 2.45
C ASN A 51 12.32 -3.92 2.87
N LEU A 52 13.50 -3.65 2.31
CA LEU A 52 14.33 -2.52 2.71
C LEU A 52 13.90 -1.19 2.06
N TYR A 53 13.51 -1.22 0.77
CA TYR A 53 13.32 -0.02 -0.05
C TYR A 53 11.87 0.39 -0.26
N LEU A 54 10.90 -0.53 -0.24
CA LEU A 54 9.50 -0.18 -0.55
C LEU A 54 8.90 0.72 0.54
N ARG A 55 8.49 1.92 0.16
CA ARG A 55 7.89 2.90 1.07
C ARG A 55 6.39 2.69 1.17
N THR A 56 5.73 2.26 0.10
CA THR A 56 4.28 2.10 0.11
C THR A 56 3.80 0.67 0.36
N ALA A 57 4.70 -0.28 0.64
CA ALA A 57 4.32 -1.63 1.05
C ALA A 57 4.06 -1.71 2.57
N LEU A 58 3.08 -2.53 2.96
CA LEU A 58 2.76 -2.92 4.34
C LEU A 58 3.42 -4.23 4.74
N LYS A 59 3.54 -5.18 3.80
CA LYS A 59 4.17 -6.50 3.96
C LYS A 59 4.62 -7.03 2.61
N VAL A 60 5.69 -7.82 2.60
CA VAL A 60 6.18 -8.60 1.47
C VAL A 60 6.05 -10.08 1.82
N LEU A 61 5.30 -10.81 0.99
CA LEU A 61 4.98 -12.22 1.18
C LEU A 61 5.57 -13.04 0.04
N ARG A 62 6.06 -14.25 0.35
CA ARG A 62 6.50 -15.24 -0.62
C ARG A 62 5.53 -16.42 -0.62
N PRO A 63 4.67 -16.58 -1.65
CA PRO A 63 3.89 -17.79 -1.83
C PRO A 63 4.80 -19.03 -1.88
N ILE A 64 4.44 -20.06 -1.11
CA ILE A 64 5.17 -21.33 -1.04
C ILE A 64 4.30 -22.53 -1.37
N TYR A 65 2.98 -22.40 -1.28
CA TYR A 65 2.05 -23.45 -1.63
C TYR A 65 0.66 -22.90 -1.97
N GLU A 66 0.03 -23.46 -2.99
CA GLU A 66 -1.30 -23.08 -3.46
C GLU A 66 -2.15 -24.34 -3.63
N PHE A 67 -3.39 -24.29 -3.16
CA PHE A 67 -4.33 -25.41 -3.24
C PHE A 67 -5.77 -24.90 -3.11
N ASP A 68 -6.73 -25.72 -3.52
CA ASP A 68 -8.14 -25.45 -3.28
C ASP A 68 -8.63 -26.22 -2.05
N ALA A 69 -9.45 -25.57 -1.23
CA ALA A 69 -10.10 -26.18 -0.08
C ALA A 69 -11.58 -25.79 -0.05
N GLU A 70 -12.46 -26.76 -0.23
CA GLU A 70 -13.92 -26.55 -0.23
C GLU A 70 -14.48 -26.39 1.19
N ASP A 71 -13.73 -26.86 2.20
CA ASP A 71 -14.05 -26.74 3.62
C ASP A 71 -12.79 -26.72 4.51
N ILE A 72 -13.02 -26.62 5.82
CA ILE A 72 -11.94 -26.55 6.81
C ILE A 72 -11.21 -27.89 7.02
N ASP A 73 -11.87 -29.01 6.78
CA ASP A 73 -11.28 -30.34 6.97
C ASP A 73 -10.32 -30.64 5.82
N ILE A 74 -10.67 -30.25 4.59
CA ILE A 74 -9.77 -30.27 3.42
C ILE A 74 -8.58 -29.34 3.66
N LEU A 75 -8.81 -28.12 4.17
CA LEU A 75 -7.71 -27.20 4.53
C LEU A 75 -6.76 -27.84 5.54
N TYR A 76 -7.28 -28.37 6.65
CA TYR A 76 -6.47 -29.02 7.68
C TYR A 76 -5.71 -30.22 7.11
N THR A 77 -6.39 -31.13 6.43
CA THR A 77 -5.78 -32.36 5.89
C THR A 77 -4.71 -32.03 4.87
N THR A 78 -4.93 -31.02 4.02
CA THR A 78 -3.95 -30.60 3.00
C THR A 78 -2.70 -30.02 3.66
N LEU A 79 -2.87 -29.16 4.67
CA LEU A 79 -1.77 -28.59 5.42
C LEU A 79 -1.04 -29.63 6.29
N LEU A 80 -1.73 -30.64 6.81
CA LEU A 80 -1.11 -31.73 7.57
C LEU A 80 -0.11 -32.52 6.71
N HIS A 81 -0.41 -32.70 5.42
CA HIS A 81 0.46 -33.42 4.48
C HIS A 81 1.51 -32.54 3.79
N PHE A 82 1.47 -31.22 4.01
CA PHE A 82 2.50 -30.32 3.50
C PHE A 82 3.83 -30.56 4.24
N ASP A 83 4.94 -30.64 3.51
CA ASP A 83 6.25 -30.89 4.10
C ASP A 83 6.81 -29.63 4.78
N TRP A 84 6.39 -29.40 6.02
CA TRP A 84 6.83 -28.26 6.82
C TRP A 84 8.32 -28.31 7.18
N SER A 85 8.99 -29.47 7.05
CA SER A 85 10.39 -29.63 7.42
C SER A 85 11.34 -28.82 6.53
N GLN A 86 10.86 -28.41 5.36
CA GLN A 86 11.57 -27.52 4.44
C GLN A 86 11.75 -26.09 4.98
N TRP A 87 10.92 -25.69 5.96
CA TRP A 87 10.87 -24.33 6.48
C TRP A 87 11.09 -24.27 8.00
N LEU A 88 10.46 -25.17 8.74
CA LEU A 88 10.39 -25.16 10.20
C LEU A 88 11.07 -26.41 10.78
N THR A 89 11.61 -26.29 11.98
CA THR A 89 12.04 -27.45 12.79
C THR A 89 11.23 -27.52 14.08
N ALA A 90 11.23 -28.68 14.73
CA ALA A 90 10.46 -28.87 15.97
C ALA A 90 10.96 -28.02 17.15
N ASP A 91 12.16 -27.43 17.08
CA ASP A 91 12.73 -26.58 18.12
C ASP A 91 12.50 -25.07 17.83
N MET A 92 11.85 -24.73 16.71
CA MET A 92 11.58 -23.34 16.31
C MET A 92 10.23 -22.81 16.82
N THR A 93 10.09 -21.48 16.79
CA THR A 93 8.84 -20.77 17.04
C THR A 93 8.19 -20.26 15.76
N PHE A 94 6.86 -20.28 15.69
CA PHE A 94 6.13 -19.74 14.55
C PHE A 94 4.86 -18.98 14.94
N ALA A 95 4.36 -18.16 14.01
CA ALA A 95 3.03 -17.57 14.05
C ALA A 95 2.29 -17.86 12.74
N VAL A 96 0.97 -17.76 12.80
CA VAL A 96 0.09 -17.85 11.63
C VAL A 96 -0.84 -16.64 11.64
N ASP A 97 -0.94 -15.99 10.49
CA ASP A 97 -1.91 -14.96 10.18
C ASP A 97 -2.75 -15.39 8.97
N ALA A 98 -3.96 -14.84 8.82
CA ALA A 98 -4.82 -15.15 7.69
C ALA A 98 -5.70 -13.96 7.28
N VAL A 99 -5.79 -13.76 5.96
CA VAL A 99 -6.82 -12.94 5.33
C VAL A 99 -7.77 -13.86 4.57
N VAL A 100 -9.06 -13.74 4.86
CA VAL A 100 -10.07 -14.63 4.33
C VAL A 100 -11.16 -13.80 3.65
N TYR A 101 -11.38 -14.10 2.38
CA TYR A 101 -12.50 -13.65 1.58
C TYR A 101 -13.17 -14.89 1.01
N SER A 102 -14.21 -15.40 1.66
CA SER A 102 -14.82 -16.67 1.27
C SER A 102 -16.24 -16.77 1.77
N SER A 103 -17.12 -17.35 0.95
CA SER A 103 -18.45 -17.77 1.37
C SER A 103 -18.42 -18.98 2.34
N THR A 104 -17.39 -19.82 2.24
CA THR A 104 -17.18 -21.01 3.09
C THR A 104 -16.48 -20.66 4.41
N PHE A 105 -15.32 -20.00 4.33
CA PHE A 105 -14.49 -19.69 5.49
C PHE A 105 -14.94 -18.37 6.14
N LYS A 106 -15.83 -18.45 7.13
CA LYS A 106 -16.44 -17.25 7.75
C LYS A 106 -15.57 -16.53 8.78
N HIS A 107 -14.58 -17.21 9.36
CA HIS A 107 -13.78 -16.68 10.47
C HIS A 107 -12.30 -16.94 10.26
N SER A 108 -11.52 -15.88 10.04
CA SER A 108 -10.06 -15.95 9.88
C SER A 108 -9.36 -16.59 11.08
N ARG A 109 -9.81 -16.29 12.31
CA ARG A 109 -9.26 -16.91 13.53
C ARG A 109 -9.35 -18.43 13.51
N TYR A 110 -10.45 -18.99 13.00
CA TYR A 110 -10.63 -20.43 12.94
C TYR A 110 -9.67 -21.09 11.94
N VAL A 111 -9.46 -20.46 10.79
CA VAL A 111 -8.44 -20.86 9.80
C VAL A 111 -7.04 -20.83 10.42
N VAL A 112 -6.71 -19.76 11.15
CA VAL A 112 -5.44 -19.61 11.86
C VAL A 112 -5.24 -20.75 12.88
N TYR A 113 -6.23 -21.07 13.70
CA TYR A 113 -6.14 -22.15 14.67
C TYR A 113 -5.93 -23.51 13.98
N LYS A 114 -6.72 -23.81 12.95
CA LYS A 114 -6.60 -25.08 12.21
C LYS A 114 -5.27 -25.25 11.49
N THR A 115 -4.73 -24.16 10.96
CA THR A 115 -3.37 -24.17 10.37
C THR A 115 -2.31 -24.45 11.44
N LYS A 116 -2.42 -23.82 12.63
CA LYS A 116 -1.50 -24.09 13.74
C LYS A 116 -1.56 -25.55 14.19
N ASP A 117 -2.76 -26.11 14.30
CA ASP A 117 -2.96 -27.52 14.64
C ASP A 117 -2.29 -28.43 13.60
N ALA A 118 -2.54 -28.20 12.31
CA ALA A 118 -1.94 -29.00 11.23
C ALA A 118 -0.40 -28.97 11.27
N ILE A 119 0.21 -27.81 11.50
CA ILE A 119 1.67 -27.67 11.64
C ILE A 119 2.18 -28.47 12.85
N VAL A 120 1.52 -28.32 14.00
CA VAL A 120 1.94 -29.01 15.24
C VAL A 120 1.80 -30.52 15.10
N ASP A 121 0.70 -30.99 14.52
CA ASP A 121 0.41 -32.41 14.36
C ASP A 121 1.35 -33.05 13.34
N TYR A 122 1.72 -32.36 12.25
CA TYR A 122 2.78 -32.80 11.34
C TYR A 122 4.08 -33.16 12.10
N PHE A 123 4.59 -32.26 12.94
CA PHE A 123 5.83 -32.54 13.68
C PHE A 123 5.65 -33.61 14.77
N ARG A 124 4.46 -33.72 15.36
CA ARG A 124 4.16 -34.81 16.30
C ARG A 124 4.21 -36.16 15.59
N GLU A 125 3.62 -36.27 14.40
CA GLU A 125 3.65 -37.52 13.61
C GLU A 125 5.09 -37.89 13.24
N GLN A 126 5.88 -36.93 12.76
CA GLN A 126 7.28 -37.16 12.37
C GLN A 126 8.21 -37.51 13.55
N THR A 127 7.89 -37.06 14.76
CA THR A 127 8.75 -37.25 15.95
C THR A 127 8.17 -38.24 16.96
N SER A 128 7.18 -39.05 16.56
CA SER A 128 6.47 -39.99 17.45
C SER A 128 5.93 -39.32 18.72
N GLY A 129 5.48 -38.08 18.60
CA GLY A 129 4.89 -37.27 19.66
C GLY A 129 5.89 -36.58 20.61
N THR A 130 7.19 -36.70 20.37
CA THR A 130 8.21 -36.23 21.33
C THR A 130 8.55 -34.75 21.23
N LYS A 131 8.43 -34.14 20.04
CA LYS A 131 8.75 -32.73 19.81
C LYS A 131 7.70 -32.04 18.95
N ARG A 132 7.58 -30.72 19.12
CA ARG A 132 6.73 -29.86 18.28
C ARG A 132 7.23 -28.41 18.32
N PRO A 133 7.09 -27.66 17.22
CA PRO A 133 7.35 -26.23 17.23
C PRO A 133 6.37 -25.50 18.17
N SER A 134 6.81 -24.36 18.69
CA SER A 134 6.03 -23.56 19.63
C SER A 134 5.39 -22.35 18.95
N VAL A 135 4.13 -22.07 19.24
CA VAL A 135 3.46 -20.85 18.73
C VAL A 135 3.87 -19.66 19.59
N LYS A 136 4.38 -18.61 18.96
CA LYS A 136 4.76 -17.35 19.63
C LYS A 136 4.24 -16.16 18.83
N LEU A 137 3.51 -15.25 19.48
CA LEU A 137 3.00 -14.05 18.81
C LEU A 137 4.04 -12.93 18.75
N SER A 138 4.91 -12.82 19.76
CA SER A 138 5.97 -11.81 19.83
C SER A 138 7.29 -12.34 19.27
N ASN A 139 7.82 -11.67 18.24
CA ASN A 139 9.06 -12.05 17.56
C ASN A 139 9.19 -13.57 17.27
N PRO A 140 8.25 -14.17 16.53
CA PRO A 140 8.38 -15.56 16.08
C PRO A 140 9.53 -15.72 15.09
N GLN A 141 10.11 -16.92 15.02
CA GLN A 141 11.16 -17.19 14.06
C GLN A 141 10.63 -17.24 12.62
N LEU A 142 9.43 -17.81 12.43
CA LEU A 142 8.73 -17.86 11.15
C LEU A 142 7.29 -17.37 11.27
N ILE A 143 6.79 -16.73 10.22
CA ILE A 143 5.42 -16.27 10.14
C ILE A 143 4.84 -16.81 8.84
N PHE A 144 3.81 -17.63 8.96
CA PHE A 144 3.02 -18.09 7.84
C PHE A 144 1.80 -17.18 7.69
N HIS A 145 1.46 -16.84 6.45
CA HIS A 145 0.31 -16.03 6.14
C HIS A 145 -0.56 -16.78 5.13
N LEU A 146 -1.81 -17.07 5.49
CA LEU A 146 -2.80 -17.64 4.57
C LEU A 146 -3.59 -16.52 3.90
N HIS A 147 -3.70 -16.59 2.59
CA HIS A 147 -4.64 -15.80 1.83
C HIS A 147 -5.68 -16.73 1.23
N ILE A 148 -6.94 -16.55 1.59
CA ILE A 148 -8.04 -17.36 1.08
C ILE A 148 -8.97 -16.47 0.27
N ALA A 149 -9.14 -16.80 -1.02
CA ALA A 149 -10.08 -16.17 -1.93
C ALA A 149 -11.05 -17.23 -2.45
N GLU A 150 -12.31 -17.14 -2.04
CA GLU A 150 -13.32 -18.19 -2.14
C GLU A 150 -12.82 -19.53 -1.61
N GLN A 151 -12.45 -20.43 -2.51
CA GLN A 151 -11.96 -21.77 -2.19
C GLN A 151 -10.44 -21.90 -2.42
N HIS A 152 -9.82 -20.89 -3.05
CA HIS A 152 -8.41 -20.92 -3.36
C HIS A 152 -7.59 -20.41 -2.17
N VAL A 153 -6.63 -21.23 -1.73
CA VAL A 153 -5.77 -20.96 -0.58
C VAL A 153 -4.34 -20.79 -1.07
N THR A 154 -3.74 -19.65 -0.73
CA THR A 154 -2.31 -19.38 -0.91
C THR A 154 -1.65 -19.34 0.47
N LEU A 155 -0.74 -20.28 0.73
CA LEU A 155 0.14 -20.26 1.89
C LEU A 155 1.42 -19.50 1.54
N CYS A 156 1.70 -18.45 2.30
CA CYS A 156 2.87 -17.61 2.12
C CYS A 156 3.78 -17.62 3.36
N LEU A 157 5.06 -17.34 3.15
CA LEU A 157 5.97 -16.85 4.19
C LEU A 157 5.92 -15.33 4.24
N ASP A 158 5.84 -14.77 5.44
CA ASP A 158 5.93 -13.33 5.67
C ASP A 158 7.38 -12.93 5.94
N SER A 159 7.96 -12.21 4.98
CA SER A 159 9.35 -11.75 5.04
C SER A 159 9.52 -10.46 5.83
N SER A 160 8.43 -9.71 6.06
CA SER A 160 8.47 -8.40 6.72
C SER A 160 8.28 -8.50 8.23
N GLY A 161 7.42 -9.42 8.68
CA GLY A 161 7.05 -9.56 10.09
C GLY A 161 6.12 -8.44 10.54
N GLU A 162 6.56 -7.59 11.46
CA GLU A 162 5.78 -6.38 11.75
C GLU A 162 5.57 -5.57 10.48
N SER A 163 4.39 -4.97 10.33
CA SER A 163 4.08 -4.21 9.12
C SER A 163 5.14 -3.14 8.85
N LEU A 164 5.52 -3.02 7.58
CA LEU A 164 6.61 -2.18 7.14
C LEU A 164 6.40 -0.72 7.51
N HIS A 165 5.16 -0.20 7.65
CA HIS A 165 4.92 1.17 8.12
C HIS A 165 5.66 1.49 9.43
N LYS A 166 5.86 0.50 10.31
CA LYS A 166 6.71 0.64 11.50
C LYS A 166 8.19 0.68 11.08
N ARG A 167 8.68 1.86 10.69
CA ARG A 167 10.07 2.01 10.23
C ARG A 167 11.07 1.79 11.36
N GLY A 168 10.77 2.28 12.56
CA GLY A 168 11.64 2.21 13.74
C GLY A 168 12.08 3.57 14.32
N TYR A 169 11.85 4.66 13.58
CA TYR A 169 12.22 6.01 14.05
C TYR A 169 11.22 6.58 15.07
N ARG A 170 9.95 6.15 15.07
CA ARG A 170 8.87 6.69 15.92
C ARG A 170 8.86 6.05 17.32
N MET A 171 8.88 6.88 18.37
CA MET A 171 8.87 6.43 19.78
C MET A 171 7.49 6.28 20.39
N GLU A 172 6.57 7.20 20.07
CA GLU A 172 5.24 7.29 20.67
C GLU A 172 4.21 7.31 19.54
N GLN A 173 3.25 6.38 19.58
CA GLN A 173 2.07 6.47 18.73
C GLN A 173 1.02 7.30 19.47
N ASP A 174 0.81 8.53 19.01
CA ASP A 174 -0.41 9.26 19.37
C ASP A 174 -1.66 8.49 18.92
N ARG A 175 -2.84 8.86 19.42
CA ARG A 175 -4.09 8.22 18.98
C ARG A 175 -4.40 8.60 17.52
N ALA A 176 -4.05 7.72 16.59
CA ALA A 176 -4.29 7.77 15.15
C ALA A 176 -3.56 8.85 14.31
N PRO A 177 -2.22 8.93 14.37
CA PRO A 177 -1.43 9.66 13.37
C PRO A 177 -1.55 8.98 12.00
N ILE A 178 -1.34 9.77 10.94
CA ILE A 178 -1.12 9.20 9.61
C ILE A 178 0.03 8.20 9.68
N ASN A 179 -0.15 7.02 9.07
CA ASN A 179 0.91 6.02 9.03
C ASN A 179 1.94 6.38 7.94
N GLU A 180 3.15 5.85 8.10
CA GLU A 180 4.31 6.15 7.25
C GLU A 180 4.09 5.74 5.80
N VAL A 181 3.40 4.62 5.57
CA VAL A 181 3.06 4.12 4.22
C VAL A 181 2.14 5.10 3.49
N LEU A 182 1.11 5.62 4.17
CA LEU A 182 0.18 6.59 3.60
C LEU A 182 0.87 7.93 3.35
N ALA A 183 1.68 8.39 4.30
CA ALA A 183 2.44 9.63 4.15
C ALA A 183 3.38 9.58 2.93
N ALA A 184 4.20 8.53 2.80
CA ALA A 184 5.04 8.31 1.62
C ALA A 184 4.22 8.18 0.34
N GLY A 185 3.09 7.46 0.40
CA GLY A 185 2.19 7.30 -0.75
C GLY A 185 1.61 8.62 -1.25
N ILE A 186 1.21 9.53 -0.35
CA ILE A 186 0.71 10.86 -0.71
C ILE A 186 1.82 11.71 -1.33
N LEU A 187 3.03 11.70 -0.76
CA LEU A 187 4.18 12.44 -1.30
C LEU A 187 4.54 11.97 -2.72
N LEU A 188 4.57 10.66 -2.94
CA LEU A 188 4.84 10.07 -4.25
C LEU A 188 3.70 10.33 -5.24
N LYS A 189 2.43 10.32 -4.80
CA LYS A 189 1.29 10.75 -5.63
C LYS A 189 1.36 12.21 -6.02
N ALA A 190 1.88 13.05 -5.13
CA ALA A 190 2.16 14.45 -5.41
C ALA A 190 3.31 14.64 -6.40
N GLY A 191 4.01 13.56 -6.78
CA GLY A 191 5.17 13.61 -7.66
C GLY A 191 6.38 14.24 -6.99
N TRP A 192 6.40 14.30 -5.66
CA TRP A 192 7.50 14.92 -4.93
C TRP A 192 8.60 13.91 -4.63
N HIS A 193 9.79 14.24 -5.10
CA HIS A 193 11.01 13.46 -5.00
C HIS A 193 12.17 14.32 -4.50
N GLY A 194 11.92 15.46 -3.85
CA GLY A 194 12.95 16.39 -3.38
C GLY A 194 13.40 17.43 -4.41
N GLN A 195 12.55 17.73 -5.40
CA GLN A 195 12.83 18.71 -6.47
C GLN A 195 12.52 20.17 -6.10
N CYS A 196 11.94 20.41 -4.92
CA CYS A 196 11.67 21.74 -4.36
C CYS A 196 11.46 21.63 -2.86
N ASP A 197 11.32 22.78 -2.18
CA ASP A 197 10.98 22.83 -0.76
C ASP A 197 9.65 22.13 -0.47
N LEU A 198 9.53 21.58 0.73
CA LEU A 198 8.30 20.98 1.22
C LEU A 198 7.87 21.61 2.54
N MET A 199 6.58 21.81 2.73
CA MET A 199 6.02 22.33 3.97
C MET A 199 4.84 21.48 4.48
N ASP A 200 4.85 21.12 5.75
CA ASP A 200 3.69 20.60 6.47
C ASP A 200 3.34 21.55 7.63
N PRO A 201 2.30 22.40 7.48
CA PRO A 201 1.92 23.36 8.50
C PRO A 201 1.08 22.77 9.64
N PHE A 202 0.72 21.47 9.55
CA PHE A 202 -0.02 20.71 10.56
C PHE A 202 0.74 19.42 10.90
N CYS A 203 2.04 19.56 11.12
CA CYS A 203 2.96 18.43 11.03
C CYS A 203 2.79 17.39 12.14
N GLY A 204 2.15 17.73 13.25
CA GLY A 204 1.94 16.84 14.39
C GLY A 204 3.27 16.23 14.86
N SER A 205 3.39 14.91 14.71
CA SER A 205 4.59 14.15 15.06
C SER A 205 5.68 14.11 13.96
N GLY A 206 5.52 14.87 12.88
CA GLY A 206 6.49 15.04 11.80
C GLY A 206 6.53 13.87 10.80
N THR A 207 5.43 13.13 10.61
CA THR A 207 5.43 11.92 9.76
C THR A 207 5.73 12.26 8.29
N PHE A 208 5.02 13.24 7.72
CA PHE A 208 5.30 13.70 6.35
C PHE A 208 6.73 14.22 6.20
N LEU A 209 7.21 14.98 7.19
CA LEU A 209 8.55 15.57 7.15
C LEU A 209 9.65 14.51 7.06
N VAL A 210 9.56 13.47 7.90
CA VAL A 210 10.55 12.38 7.89
C VAL A 210 10.46 11.58 6.60
N GLU A 211 9.27 11.13 6.18
CA GLU A 211 9.13 10.37 4.93
C GLU A 211 9.57 11.19 3.71
N ALA A 212 9.31 12.50 3.71
CA ALA A 212 9.81 13.42 2.69
C ALA A 212 11.34 13.46 2.67
N ALA A 213 11.99 13.63 3.82
CA ALA A 213 13.46 13.63 3.87
C ALA A 213 14.03 12.29 3.37
N LEU A 214 13.45 11.15 3.77
CA LEU A 214 13.89 9.83 3.30
C LEU A 214 13.71 9.64 1.80
N ILE A 215 12.61 10.14 1.23
CA ILE A 215 12.42 10.15 -0.22
C ILE A 215 13.50 11.03 -0.84
N ALA A 216 13.63 12.29 -0.43
CA ALA A 216 14.54 13.26 -1.02
C ALA A 216 16.00 12.83 -0.99
N THR A 217 16.47 12.17 0.07
CA THR A 217 17.86 11.67 0.18
C THR A 217 18.06 10.30 -0.44
N GLY A 218 16.97 9.63 -0.86
CA GLY A 218 17.02 8.25 -1.33
C GLY A 218 17.37 7.23 -0.24
N THR A 219 17.22 7.61 1.03
CA THR A 219 17.45 6.71 2.17
C THR A 219 16.35 5.64 2.23
N PRO A 220 16.70 4.33 2.29
CA PRO A 220 15.71 3.26 2.37
C PRO A 220 14.92 3.33 3.68
N PRO A 221 13.57 3.23 3.66
CA PRO A 221 12.75 3.34 4.87
C PRO A 221 12.97 2.18 5.86
N GLY A 222 13.43 1.02 5.36
CA GLY A 222 13.64 -0.17 6.17
C GLY A 222 14.94 -0.18 6.98
N ILE A 223 15.82 0.83 6.82
CA ILE A 223 17.15 0.86 7.47
C ILE A 223 17.07 0.97 9.00
N TYR A 224 15.98 1.52 9.52
CA TYR A 224 15.77 1.71 10.97
C TYR A 224 15.25 0.46 11.68
N ARG A 225 14.97 -0.62 10.94
CA ARG A 225 14.47 -1.87 11.51
C ARG A 225 15.63 -2.72 12.00
N GLU A 226 15.50 -3.26 13.21
CA GLU A 226 16.55 -4.05 13.85
C GLU A 226 16.78 -5.41 13.16
N SER A 227 15.72 -6.03 12.66
CA SER A 227 15.80 -7.31 11.94
C SER A 227 14.53 -7.59 11.13
N TYR A 228 14.63 -8.55 10.21
CA TYR A 228 13.52 -9.11 9.47
C TYR A 228 13.37 -10.63 9.70
N PRO A 229 12.14 -11.18 9.64
CA PRO A 229 11.95 -12.63 9.74
C PRO A 229 12.67 -13.45 8.67
N PHE A 230 12.89 -12.89 7.47
CA PHE A 230 13.59 -13.60 6.39
C PHE A 230 15.03 -13.98 6.75
N GLU A 231 15.65 -13.31 7.72
CA GLU A 231 17.01 -13.61 8.20
C GLU A 231 17.11 -14.99 8.89
N ARG A 232 15.96 -15.59 9.20
CA ARG A 232 15.85 -16.90 9.84
C ARG A 232 15.35 -17.99 8.89
N TRP A 233 15.19 -17.67 7.61
CA TRP A 233 14.75 -18.65 6.62
C TRP A 233 15.88 -19.60 6.24
N PRO A 234 15.57 -20.86 5.87
CA PRO A 234 16.60 -21.84 5.50
C PRO A 234 17.45 -21.43 4.29
N ASP A 235 16.90 -20.60 3.40
CA ASP A 235 17.59 -20.05 2.23
C ASP A 235 18.08 -18.61 2.44
N PHE A 236 18.27 -18.17 3.69
CA PHE A 236 18.88 -16.87 3.98
C PHE A 236 20.35 -16.82 3.54
N ASP A 237 20.71 -15.78 2.81
CA ASP A 237 22.06 -15.49 2.36
C ASP A 237 22.54 -14.19 3.03
N SER A 238 23.39 -14.31 4.04
CA SER A 238 23.88 -13.18 4.82
C SER A 238 24.79 -12.25 4.02
N GLU A 239 25.56 -12.79 3.06
CA GLU A 239 26.46 -11.98 2.23
C GLU A 239 25.65 -11.13 1.25
N LEU A 240 24.67 -11.74 0.58
CA LEU A 240 23.75 -11.05 -0.31
C LEU A 240 22.89 -10.01 0.45
N CYS A 241 22.44 -10.35 1.65
CA CYS A 241 21.72 -9.41 2.51
C CYS A 241 22.61 -8.22 2.86
N SER A 242 23.84 -8.47 3.29
CA SER A 242 24.81 -7.41 3.57
C SER A 242 25.08 -6.53 2.35
N GLU A 243 25.19 -7.11 1.15
CA GLU A 243 25.32 -6.35 -0.10
C GLU A 243 24.14 -5.39 -0.30
N VAL A 244 22.90 -5.85 -0.07
CA VAL A 244 21.70 -5.02 -0.22
C VAL A 244 21.62 -3.91 0.83
N TYR A 245 22.05 -4.16 2.07
CA TYR A 245 22.06 -3.16 3.13
C TYR A 245 23.12 -2.07 2.95
N ASN A 246 24.25 -2.42 2.32
CA ASN A 246 25.35 -1.50 2.07
C ASN A 246 25.30 -0.90 0.65
N ASP A 247 24.20 -1.09 -0.08
CA ASP A 247 23.98 -0.50 -1.42
C ASP A 247 23.59 0.98 -1.27
N ASP A 248 24.56 1.87 -1.42
CA ASP A 248 24.42 3.32 -1.36
C ASP A 248 24.01 3.96 -2.71
N SER A 249 23.73 3.15 -3.73
CA SER A 249 23.46 3.65 -5.10
C SER A 249 22.21 4.52 -5.21
N THR A 250 21.31 4.46 -4.22
CA THR A 250 20.11 5.32 -4.17
C THR A 250 20.34 6.61 -3.42
N GLU A 251 21.46 6.77 -2.70
CA GLU A 251 21.75 8.00 -1.97
C GLU A 251 21.94 9.19 -2.92
N ARG A 252 21.37 10.33 -2.54
CA ARG A 252 21.43 11.55 -3.33
C ARG A 252 21.49 12.78 -2.44
N SER A 253 22.09 13.84 -2.96
CA SER A 253 22.03 15.16 -2.33
C SER A 253 20.61 15.69 -2.39
N PHE A 254 20.25 16.45 -1.36
CA PHE A 254 19.00 17.19 -1.29
C PHE A 254 19.35 18.62 -0.92
N ASP A 255 19.12 19.53 -1.87
CA ASP A 255 19.58 20.92 -1.80
C ASP A 255 18.49 21.89 -1.31
N TYR A 256 17.28 21.38 -1.08
CA TYR A 256 16.12 22.13 -0.58
C TYR A 256 15.88 21.83 0.90
N HIS A 257 14.89 22.49 1.49
CA HIS A 257 14.53 22.30 2.89
C HIS A 257 13.09 21.83 3.07
N ILE A 258 12.86 21.17 4.20
CA ILE A 258 11.57 20.67 4.63
C ILE A 258 11.16 21.45 5.88
N TYR A 259 10.01 22.09 5.84
CA TYR A 259 9.50 22.95 6.91
C TYR A 259 8.30 22.28 7.59
N GLY A 260 8.36 22.16 8.90
CA GLY A 260 7.27 21.65 9.72
C GLY A 260 6.83 22.66 10.76
N SER A 261 5.52 22.84 10.90
CA SER A 261 4.97 23.55 12.04
C SER A 261 3.73 22.90 12.59
N ASP A 262 3.41 23.27 13.83
CA ASP A 262 2.18 22.90 14.51
C ASP A 262 1.90 23.94 15.60
N LEU A 263 0.62 24.18 15.88
CA LEU A 263 0.20 25.04 16.98
C LEU A 263 0.59 24.45 18.35
N SER A 264 0.69 23.12 18.44
CA SER A 264 1.02 22.42 19.68
C SER A 264 2.53 22.32 19.89
N PRO A 265 3.09 22.95 20.94
CA PRO A 265 4.50 22.78 21.30
C PRO A 265 4.84 21.32 21.65
N GLN A 266 3.86 20.56 22.15
CA GLN A 266 4.03 19.14 22.47
C GLN A 266 4.18 18.28 21.21
N ALA A 267 3.41 18.59 20.16
CA ALA A 267 3.53 17.94 18.86
C ALA A 267 4.91 18.21 18.25
N ILE A 268 5.35 19.47 18.21
CA ILE A 268 6.68 19.85 17.75
C ILE A 268 7.80 19.16 18.54
N ALA A 269 7.66 19.03 19.86
CA ALA A 269 8.62 18.30 20.67
C ALA A 269 8.71 16.81 20.28
N LYS A 270 7.59 16.18 19.88
CA LYS A 270 7.56 14.80 19.36
C LYS A 270 8.18 14.73 17.97
N ALA A 271 7.82 15.65 17.07
CA ALA A 271 8.41 15.75 15.74
C ALA A 271 9.93 15.87 15.81
N LYS A 272 10.45 16.74 16.69
CA LYS A 272 11.89 16.90 16.89
C LYS A 272 12.59 15.61 17.32
N ARG A 273 11.97 14.80 18.19
CA ARG A 273 12.51 13.48 18.59
C ARG A 273 12.54 12.52 17.41
N ASN A 274 11.46 12.43 16.64
CA ASN A 274 11.36 11.55 15.47
C ASN A 274 12.36 11.94 14.37
N VAL A 275 12.46 13.23 14.05
CA VAL A 275 13.43 13.80 13.10
C VAL A 275 14.85 13.47 13.52
N THR A 276 15.19 13.69 14.81
CA THR A 276 16.52 13.37 15.33
C THR A 276 16.84 11.87 15.21
N ARG A 277 15.89 10.99 15.54
CA ARG A 277 16.07 9.53 15.44
C ARG A 277 16.19 9.05 13.99
N SER A 278 15.52 9.71 13.05
CA SER A 278 15.67 9.41 11.62
C SER A 278 17.02 9.88 11.05
N GLY A 279 17.78 10.71 11.76
CA GLY A 279 19.03 11.30 11.23
C GLY A 279 18.80 12.40 10.19
N MET A 280 17.56 12.87 10.02
CA MET A 280 17.17 13.84 8.99
C MET A 280 17.16 15.30 9.48
N SER A 281 17.68 15.57 10.68
CA SER A 281 17.65 16.91 11.30
C SER A 281 18.27 18.01 10.45
N ARG A 282 19.24 17.70 9.57
CA ARG A 282 19.89 18.69 8.71
C ARG A 282 18.99 19.26 7.61
N TYR A 283 17.86 18.60 7.35
CA TYR A 283 16.94 18.95 6.26
C TYR A 283 15.60 19.49 6.73
N ILE A 284 15.31 19.35 8.02
CA ILE A 284 13.96 19.57 8.57
C ILE A 284 14.03 20.69 9.60
N ASP A 285 13.40 21.81 9.27
CA ASP A 285 13.20 22.95 10.16
C ASP A 285 11.83 22.83 10.85
N LEU A 286 11.82 22.89 12.18
CA LEU A 286 10.62 22.78 12.99
C LEU A 286 10.35 24.08 13.75
N SER A 287 9.10 24.53 13.71
CA SER A 287 8.65 25.72 14.44
C SER A 287 7.28 25.51 15.10
N VAL A 288 7.04 26.19 16.22
CA VAL A 288 5.69 26.32 16.77
C VAL A 288 5.07 27.56 16.14
N GLY A 289 3.92 27.42 15.48
CA GLY A 289 3.28 28.52 14.78
C GLY A 289 1.92 28.16 14.20
N ASP A 290 1.10 29.20 14.00
CA ASP A 290 -0.17 29.09 13.28
C ASP A 290 0.10 29.12 11.77
N PHE A 291 -0.60 28.29 11.01
CA PHE A 291 -0.54 28.31 9.55
C PHE A 291 -0.96 29.68 8.98
N ALA A 292 -1.87 30.39 9.62
CA ALA A 292 -2.33 31.72 9.18
C ALA A 292 -1.21 32.77 9.06
N ASP A 293 -0.13 32.60 9.82
CA ASP A 293 1.01 33.52 9.84
C ASP A 293 2.15 33.08 8.91
N GLN A 294 2.00 31.94 8.23
CA GLN A 294 3.04 31.36 7.39
C GLN A 294 3.01 31.88 5.95
N HIS A 295 4.18 31.80 5.32
CA HIS A 295 4.39 32.28 3.96
C HIS A 295 5.31 31.32 3.22
N LEU A 296 5.37 31.44 1.90
CA LEU A 296 6.37 30.74 1.10
C LEU A 296 7.78 30.98 1.66
N PRO A 297 8.56 29.91 1.95
CA PRO A 297 9.93 30.05 2.45
C PRO A 297 10.83 30.82 1.48
N HIS A 298 10.71 30.49 0.19
CA HIS A 298 11.50 31.07 -0.89
C HIS A 298 10.57 31.54 -2.03
N PRO A 299 9.96 32.73 -1.93
CA PRO A 299 9.03 33.24 -2.94
C PRO A 299 9.69 33.46 -4.31
N GLU A 300 11.01 33.66 -4.35
CA GLU A 300 11.79 33.86 -5.57
C GLU A 300 12.36 32.54 -6.14
N ALA A 301 11.97 31.38 -5.60
CA ALA A 301 12.41 30.09 -6.13
C ALA A 301 12.00 29.94 -7.61
N GLU A 302 12.95 29.47 -8.42
CA GLU A 302 12.75 29.23 -9.86
C GLU A 302 12.14 27.83 -10.15
N THR A 303 11.92 27.02 -9.12
CA THR A 303 11.28 25.70 -9.26
C THR A 303 9.78 25.85 -9.49
N GLU A 304 9.21 24.90 -10.24
CA GLU A 304 7.76 24.78 -10.44
C GLU A 304 7.31 23.37 -9.99
N PRO A 305 6.59 23.23 -8.85
CA PRO A 305 6.15 24.30 -7.95
C PRO A 305 7.30 24.88 -7.12
N LYS A 306 7.11 26.11 -6.60
CA LYS A 306 8.06 26.76 -5.69
C LYS A 306 8.22 26.01 -4.37
N CYS A 307 7.12 25.43 -3.90
CA CYS A 307 7.05 24.61 -2.70
C CYS A 307 5.88 23.63 -2.83
N LEU A 308 6.04 22.43 -2.29
CA LEU A 308 4.94 21.51 -2.06
C LEU A 308 4.44 21.64 -0.61
N LEU A 309 3.18 22.00 -0.42
CA LEU A 309 2.50 21.85 0.86
C LEU A 309 1.82 20.49 0.93
N VAL A 310 2.02 19.76 2.02
CA VAL A 310 1.28 18.53 2.34
C VAL A 310 0.77 18.62 3.76
N MET A 311 -0.52 18.38 3.98
CA MET A 311 -1.12 18.53 5.30
C MET A 311 -2.19 17.49 5.58
N ASN A 312 -2.26 17.09 6.85
CA ASN A 312 -3.32 16.30 7.45
C ASN A 312 -3.94 17.12 8.59
N PRO A 313 -4.76 18.15 8.28
CA PRO A 313 -5.35 19.00 9.31
C PRO A 313 -6.27 18.21 10.23
N PRO A 314 -6.57 18.73 11.43
CA PRO A 314 -7.54 18.12 12.33
C PRO A 314 -8.92 17.85 11.67
N TYR A 315 -9.53 16.67 11.95
CA TYR A 315 -10.89 16.31 11.52
C TYR A 315 -11.57 15.26 12.45
N GLY A 316 -12.89 15.06 12.29
CA GLY A 316 -13.70 14.03 12.95
C GLY A 316 -14.23 14.41 14.35
N GLU A 317 -14.88 13.47 15.06
CA GLU A 317 -15.51 13.66 16.38
C GLU A 317 -14.55 14.10 17.51
N ARG A 318 -13.25 14.25 17.21
CA ARG A 318 -12.17 14.53 18.17
C ARG A 318 -11.97 16.02 18.45
N LEU A 319 -12.84 16.87 17.92
CA LEU A 319 -12.68 18.32 17.92
C LEU A 319 -14.00 19.00 18.28
N SER A 320 -14.66 18.54 19.35
CA SER A 320 -15.84 19.24 19.91
C SER A 320 -15.56 20.71 20.26
N ASP A 321 -14.28 21.09 20.37
CA ASP A 321 -13.82 22.41 20.76
C ASP A 321 -13.34 23.28 19.57
N TYR A 322 -13.28 22.75 18.34
CA TYR A 322 -12.83 23.52 17.17
C TYR A 322 -13.95 23.79 16.19
N ASP A 323 -14.02 25.04 15.74
CA ASP A 323 -14.77 25.40 14.55
C ASP A 323 -14.00 24.93 13.31
N LEU A 324 -14.31 23.70 12.87
CA LEU A 324 -13.68 23.09 11.70
C LEU A 324 -13.99 23.86 10.42
N GLU A 325 -15.15 24.51 10.33
CA GLU A 325 -15.46 25.33 9.16
C GLU A 325 -14.55 26.57 9.10
N GLN A 326 -14.32 27.22 10.25
CA GLN A 326 -13.39 28.35 10.36
C GLN A 326 -11.95 27.92 10.06
N LEU A 327 -11.50 26.77 10.59
CA LEU A 327 -10.16 26.23 10.34
C LEU A 327 -9.92 26.01 8.84
N TYR A 328 -10.83 25.31 8.16
CA TYR A 328 -10.67 25.00 6.74
C TYR A 328 -10.84 26.25 5.86
N SER A 329 -11.68 27.21 6.27
CA SER A 329 -11.76 28.54 5.64
C SER A 329 -10.45 29.32 5.77
N MET A 330 -9.81 29.26 6.95
CA MET A 330 -8.48 29.85 7.17
C MET A 330 -7.47 29.20 6.24
N ILE A 331 -7.41 27.85 6.18
CA ILE A 331 -6.50 27.13 5.28
C ILE A 331 -6.64 27.62 3.84
N GLY A 332 -7.87 27.70 3.32
CA GLY A 332 -8.14 28.18 1.98
C GLY A 332 -7.69 29.62 1.73
N ARG A 333 -7.94 30.51 2.69
CA ARG A 333 -7.51 31.92 2.63
C ARG A 333 -5.98 32.02 2.62
N THR A 334 -5.30 31.35 3.55
CA THR A 334 -3.84 31.35 3.69
C THR A 334 -3.18 30.84 2.41
N LEU A 335 -3.60 29.69 1.90
CA LEU A 335 -3.10 29.13 0.63
C LEU A 335 -3.25 30.12 -0.53
N LYS A 336 -4.41 30.77 -0.64
CA LYS A 336 -4.71 31.70 -1.73
C LYS A 336 -3.82 32.95 -1.73
N PHE A 337 -3.55 33.52 -0.55
CA PHE A 337 -2.92 34.83 -0.43
C PHE A 337 -1.42 34.78 -0.12
N GLN A 338 -0.90 33.68 0.44
CA GLN A 338 0.49 33.59 0.91
C GLN A 338 1.31 32.53 0.17
N PHE A 339 0.68 31.65 -0.62
CA PHE A 339 1.34 30.50 -1.26
C PHE A 339 1.15 30.41 -2.78
N ALA A 340 1.04 31.56 -3.46
CA ALA A 340 0.98 31.59 -4.91
C ALA A 340 2.27 31.03 -5.57
N GLY A 341 2.12 30.13 -6.55
CA GLY A 341 3.22 29.39 -7.17
C GLY A 341 3.56 28.07 -6.48
N ALA A 342 2.88 27.73 -5.38
CA ALA A 342 3.02 26.45 -4.69
C ALA A 342 1.99 25.42 -5.18
N GLN A 343 2.14 24.19 -4.73
CA GLN A 343 1.13 23.14 -4.87
C GLN A 343 0.78 22.60 -3.49
N ALA A 344 -0.50 22.44 -3.17
CA ALA A 344 -0.96 21.94 -1.88
C ALA A 344 -1.72 20.61 -2.00
N TRP A 345 -1.44 19.68 -1.09
CA TRP A 345 -2.10 18.39 -0.95
C TRP A 345 -2.68 18.24 0.45
N ILE A 346 -3.99 18.06 0.52
CA ILE A 346 -4.73 18.07 1.78
C ILE A 346 -5.51 16.76 1.89
N ILE A 347 -5.28 16.02 2.98
CA ILE A 347 -6.09 14.84 3.33
C ILE A 347 -7.00 15.16 4.51
N ALA A 348 -8.29 14.88 4.37
CA ALA A 348 -9.26 15.04 5.44
C ALA A 348 -10.42 14.04 5.35
N HIS A 349 -11.09 13.80 6.48
CA HIS A 349 -12.35 13.08 6.53
C HIS A 349 -13.51 14.05 6.24
N GLN A 350 -14.52 13.61 5.48
CA GLN A 350 -15.74 14.37 5.11
C GLN A 350 -15.57 15.52 4.09
N VAL A 351 -16.59 15.70 3.26
CA VAL A 351 -16.58 16.64 2.12
C VAL A 351 -16.88 18.07 2.59
N GLU A 352 -17.65 18.21 3.67
CA GLU A 352 -18.09 19.46 4.27
C GLU A 352 -16.90 20.36 4.65
N HIS A 353 -15.86 19.79 5.24
CA HIS A 353 -14.64 20.54 5.59
C HIS A 353 -13.90 21.02 4.34
N PHE A 354 -13.85 20.21 3.28
CA PHE A 354 -13.24 20.63 2.03
C PHE A 354 -14.00 21.73 1.29
N HIS A 355 -15.32 21.88 1.51
CA HIS A 355 -16.07 22.99 0.93
C HIS A 355 -15.64 24.35 1.49
N ALA A 356 -15.32 24.40 2.79
CA ALA A 356 -14.89 25.61 3.47
C ALA A 356 -13.55 26.18 2.94
N ILE A 357 -12.67 25.33 2.36
CA ILE A 357 -11.43 25.79 1.73
C ILE A 357 -11.70 26.79 0.59
N GLY A 358 -12.84 26.70 -0.10
CA GLY A 358 -13.22 27.70 -1.12
C GLY A 358 -12.28 27.77 -2.35
N LEU A 359 -11.35 26.84 -2.47
CA LEU A 359 -10.47 26.68 -3.64
C LEU A 359 -10.92 25.51 -4.51
N LYS A 360 -10.69 25.64 -5.80
CA LYS A 360 -10.95 24.57 -6.77
C LYS A 360 -9.76 23.62 -6.77
N HIS A 361 -10.02 22.33 -6.55
CA HIS A 361 -9.01 21.28 -6.63
C HIS A 361 -8.78 20.84 -8.07
N ASP A 362 -7.57 20.40 -8.36
CA ASP A 362 -7.15 19.82 -9.64
C ASP A 362 -7.27 18.29 -9.61
N LEU A 363 -7.04 17.71 -8.43
CA LEU A 363 -7.11 16.27 -8.18
C LEU A 363 -7.96 15.98 -6.95
N ARG A 364 -8.71 14.88 -7.02
CA ARG A 364 -9.51 14.34 -5.94
C ARG A 364 -9.42 12.82 -5.97
N GLU A 365 -8.99 12.23 -4.88
CA GLU A 365 -8.91 10.77 -4.73
C GLU A 365 -9.43 10.34 -3.35
N GLU A 366 -10.08 9.19 -3.29
CA GLU A 366 -10.45 8.56 -2.02
C GLU A 366 -9.28 7.71 -1.51
N LEU A 367 -8.95 7.88 -0.24
CA LEU A 367 -7.91 7.12 0.48
C LEU A 367 -8.44 6.68 1.84
N TYR A 368 -7.67 5.87 2.55
CA TYR A 368 -8.03 5.40 3.89
C TYR A 368 -6.91 5.72 4.87
N ASN A 369 -7.23 6.49 5.92
CA ASN A 369 -6.33 6.68 7.06
C ASN A 369 -6.73 5.69 8.16
N GLY A 370 -6.05 4.54 8.20
CA GLY A 370 -6.50 3.39 8.98
C GLY A 370 -7.80 2.83 8.40
N SER A 371 -8.85 2.70 9.22
CA SER A 371 -10.19 2.31 8.77
C SER A 371 -11.04 3.49 8.31
N LEU A 372 -10.57 4.73 8.50
CA LEU A 372 -11.35 5.93 8.22
C LEU A 372 -11.25 6.29 6.73
N PRO A 373 -12.37 6.35 5.98
CA PRO A 373 -12.36 6.84 4.62
C PRO A 373 -12.06 8.34 4.62
N CYS A 374 -11.05 8.75 3.86
CA CYS A 374 -10.64 10.14 3.71
C CYS A 374 -10.64 10.51 2.23
N GLU A 375 -10.63 11.80 1.98
CA GLU A 375 -10.44 12.35 0.66
C GLU A 375 -9.11 13.12 0.63
N LEU A 376 -8.36 12.92 -0.46
CA LEU A 376 -7.14 13.65 -0.76
C LEU A 376 -7.43 14.61 -1.92
N ARG A 377 -7.16 15.90 -1.70
CA ARG A 377 -7.27 16.93 -2.74
C ARG A 377 -5.94 17.60 -3.03
N GLY A 378 -5.63 17.74 -4.32
CA GLY A 378 -4.50 18.51 -4.82
C GLY A 378 -4.95 19.86 -5.37
N TYR A 379 -4.19 20.91 -5.09
CA TYR A 379 -4.44 22.29 -5.49
C TYR A 379 -3.18 22.92 -6.06
N THR A 380 -3.25 23.40 -7.29
CA THR A 380 -2.24 24.27 -7.88
C THR A 380 -2.58 25.72 -7.52
N LEU A 381 -1.64 26.41 -6.87
CA LEU A 381 -1.84 27.78 -6.38
C LEU A 381 -1.15 28.76 -7.33
N PHE A 382 -1.86 29.79 -7.77
CA PHE A 382 -1.36 30.75 -8.75
C PHE A 382 -1.91 32.15 -8.47
N GLU A 383 -1.23 33.17 -9.01
CA GLU A 383 -1.71 34.53 -8.96
C GLU A 383 -2.79 34.81 -10.02
N GLY A 384 -3.71 35.71 -9.71
CA GLY A 384 -4.72 36.17 -10.68
C GLY A 384 -5.89 35.20 -10.89
N LYS A 385 -6.53 35.26 -12.06
CA LYS A 385 -7.71 34.44 -12.35
C LYS A 385 -7.32 33.11 -12.99
N HIS A 386 -7.99 32.04 -12.59
CA HIS A 386 -7.76 30.68 -13.09
C HIS A 386 -7.81 30.56 -14.63
N LYS A 387 -8.63 31.37 -15.31
CA LYS A 387 -8.69 31.37 -16.78
C LYS A 387 -7.38 31.87 -17.40
N GLU A 388 -6.83 32.95 -16.84
CA GLU A 388 -5.57 33.56 -17.29
C GLU A 388 -4.39 32.60 -17.05
N TYR A 389 -4.37 31.94 -15.89
CA TYR A 389 -3.38 30.91 -15.58
C TYR A 389 -3.40 29.75 -16.59
N LYS A 390 -4.58 29.24 -16.95
CA LYS A 390 -4.70 28.17 -17.96
C LYS A 390 -4.23 28.60 -19.35
N GLU A 391 -4.50 29.84 -19.73
CA GLU A 391 -4.01 30.41 -20.99
C GLU A 391 -2.49 30.52 -21.00
N GLN A 392 -1.87 30.90 -19.87
CA GLN A 392 -0.41 30.97 -19.72
C GLN A 392 0.26 29.59 -19.81
N ILE A 393 -0.28 28.56 -19.14
CA ILE A 393 0.24 27.18 -19.25
C ILE A 393 0.14 26.68 -20.69
N ALA A 394 -1.03 26.87 -21.34
CA ALA A 394 -1.22 26.43 -22.72
C ALA A 394 -0.24 27.10 -23.70
N GLN A 395 0.16 28.35 -23.44
CA GLN A 395 1.16 29.07 -24.23
C GLN A 395 2.59 28.54 -24.02
N ARG A 396 2.89 27.95 -22.85
CA ARG A 396 4.19 27.32 -22.56
C ARG A 396 4.35 25.92 -23.17
N GLY A 397 3.29 25.38 -23.77
CA GLY A 397 3.30 24.03 -24.36
C GLY A 397 3.28 22.92 -23.31
N GLU A 398 2.99 23.26 -22.06
CA GLU A 398 2.84 22.32 -20.95
C GLU A 398 1.40 21.80 -20.90
N GLU A 399 1.22 20.51 -20.64
CA GLU A 399 -0.11 19.98 -20.35
C GLU A 399 -0.56 20.54 -19.00
N ALA A 400 -1.63 21.35 -19.02
CA ALA A 400 -2.29 21.73 -17.78
C ALA A 400 -2.66 20.47 -16.99
N PRO A 401 -2.48 20.44 -15.66
CA PRO A 401 -2.74 19.26 -14.85
C PRO A 401 -4.12 18.69 -15.22
N GLN A 402 -4.10 17.50 -15.83
CA GLN A 402 -5.32 16.86 -16.30
C GLN A 402 -6.17 16.52 -15.09
N ARG A 403 -7.39 17.06 -15.08
CA ARG A 403 -8.38 16.79 -14.05
C ARG A 403 -8.70 15.30 -14.05
N ARG A 404 -8.14 14.53 -13.11
CA ARG A 404 -8.49 13.14 -12.90
C ARG A 404 -9.73 13.08 -12.00
N GLU A 405 -10.90 13.37 -12.56
CA GLU A 405 -12.16 12.93 -11.95
C GLU A 405 -12.34 11.47 -12.34
N ARG A 406 -12.18 10.51 -11.42
CA ARG A 406 -12.64 9.14 -11.67
C ARG A 406 -14.01 8.91 -11.07
N GLY A 407 -15.01 8.94 -11.95
CA GLY A 407 -16.25 8.20 -11.85
C GLY A 407 -16.38 7.09 -12.91
N GLU A 408 -15.29 6.69 -13.59
CA GLU A 408 -15.32 5.58 -14.54
C GLU A 408 -14.29 4.51 -14.19
N ALA A 409 -14.82 3.34 -13.83
CA ALA A 409 -14.09 2.11 -13.65
C ALA A 409 -13.24 1.80 -14.88
N PHE A 410 -11.98 1.46 -14.65
CA PHE A 410 -11.09 0.93 -15.68
C PHE A 410 -11.57 -0.47 -16.10
N HIS A 411 -12.46 -0.55 -17.09
CA HIS A 411 -12.60 -1.75 -17.90
C HIS A 411 -11.68 -1.63 -19.12
N HIS A 412 -10.52 -2.27 -19.06
CA HIS A 412 -9.75 -2.57 -20.27
C HIS A 412 -10.17 -3.94 -20.83
N GLY A 413 -10.72 -3.91 -22.04
CA GLY A 413 -10.48 -4.89 -23.09
C GLY A 413 -11.21 -6.23 -23.02
N LYS A 414 -12.49 -6.26 -23.44
CA LYS A 414 -12.97 -7.43 -24.22
C LYS A 414 -12.66 -7.18 -25.68
N GLY A 415 -11.91 -8.10 -26.28
CA GLY A 415 -11.46 -8.05 -27.66
C GLY A 415 -12.59 -7.79 -28.65
N GLN A 416 -12.29 -6.99 -29.66
CA GLN A 416 -13.14 -6.72 -30.81
C GLN A 416 -13.32 -8.02 -31.62
N GLU A 417 -14.51 -8.60 -31.57
CA GLU A 417 -14.97 -9.48 -32.65
C GLU A 417 -15.31 -8.62 -33.89
N PRO A 418 -14.86 -9.00 -35.10
CA PRO A 418 -15.10 -8.20 -36.29
C PRO A 418 -16.58 -8.20 -36.68
N ARG A 419 -17.15 -6.99 -36.73
CA ARG A 419 -18.49 -6.69 -37.24
C ARG A 419 -18.66 -7.25 -38.66
N ARG A 420 -19.46 -8.32 -38.80
CA ARG A 420 -19.98 -8.76 -40.10
C ARG A 420 -21.03 -7.78 -40.60
N HIS A 421 -20.79 -7.26 -41.80
CA HIS A 421 -21.75 -6.54 -42.63
C HIS A 421 -23.09 -7.29 -42.72
N ARG A 422 -24.19 -6.65 -42.34
CA ARG A 422 -25.54 -7.08 -42.71
C ARG A 422 -26.12 -6.09 -43.71
N SER A 423 -25.97 -6.44 -44.98
CA SER A 423 -26.81 -5.99 -46.09
C SER A 423 -28.24 -6.50 -45.86
N GLY A 424 -29.23 -5.70 -46.27
CA GLY A 424 -30.65 -6.00 -46.13
C GLY A 424 -31.09 -7.26 -46.89
N TYR A 425 -32.26 -7.77 -46.52
CA TYR A 425 -33.41 -8.04 -47.39
C TYR A 425 -34.49 -8.82 -46.60
N ASP A 426 -35.71 -8.31 -46.74
CA ASP A 426 -37.05 -8.93 -46.70
C ASP A 426 -37.40 -10.16 -45.84
N LYS A 427 -38.53 -9.98 -45.15
CA LYS A 427 -39.36 -11.02 -44.53
C LYS A 427 -39.78 -12.08 -45.55
N PRO A 428 -39.91 -13.34 -45.10
CA PRO A 428 -41.20 -14.00 -45.35
C PRO A 428 -41.77 -14.75 -44.14
N SER A 429 -43.04 -15.09 -44.35
CA SER A 429 -44.09 -15.56 -43.46
C SER A 429 -43.92 -16.95 -42.83
N TYR A 430 -44.60 -17.10 -41.70
CA TYR A 430 -45.01 -18.32 -41.01
C TYR A 430 -45.37 -19.51 -41.92
N SER A 431 -44.88 -20.70 -41.57
CA SER A 431 -45.66 -21.95 -41.68
C SER A 431 -45.21 -23.01 -40.67
N LYS A 432 -46.18 -23.81 -40.21
CA LYS A 432 -46.10 -24.89 -39.22
C LYS A 432 -45.38 -26.13 -39.76
N GLY A 433 -44.68 -26.87 -38.91
CA GLY A 433 -44.20 -28.22 -39.25
C GLY A 433 -43.62 -28.97 -38.05
N ARG A 434 -43.98 -30.26 -37.93
CA ARG A 434 -43.83 -31.15 -36.78
C ARG A 434 -42.43 -31.78 -36.65
N GLY A 435 -42.04 -32.09 -35.41
CA GLY A 435 -41.51 -33.39 -34.96
C GLY A 435 -40.08 -33.81 -35.33
N ALA A 436 -39.26 -34.13 -34.34
CA ALA A 436 -38.64 -35.45 -34.13
C ALA A 436 -37.52 -35.42 -33.07
N GLN A 437 -37.57 -36.42 -32.18
CA GLN A 437 -36.51 -36.80 -31.24
C GLN A 437 -35.28 -37.36 -31.96
N ARG A 438 -34.10 -37.26 -31.30
CA ARG A 438 -32.99 -38.24 -31.20
C ARG A 438 -31.65 -37.49 -31.03
N THR A 439 -30.61 -37.93 -30.34
CA THR A 439 -30.30 -38.97 -29.35
C THR A 439 -28.88 -38.68 -28.87
N LYS A 440 -28.55 -39.10 -27.64
CA LYS A 440 -27.21 -39.13 -27.05
C LYS A 440 -26.21 -39.96 -27.89
N GLY A 441 -24.92 -39.61 -27.78
CA GLY A 441 -23.80 -40.46 -28.18
C GLY A 441 -22.45 -39.88 -27.70
N PRO A 442 -21.69 -40.57 -26.83
CA PRO A 442 -20.49 -40.02 -26.16
C PRO A 442 -19.15 -40.54 -26.73
N ARG A 443 -18.04 -39.97 -26.21
CA ARG A 443 -16.65 -40.48 -26.06
C ARG A 443 -15.57 -39.67 -26.82
N PRO A 444 -14.27 -39.79 -26.45
CA PRO A 444 -13.65 -40.09 -25.16
C PRO A 444 -12.50 -39.11 -24.79
N ALA A 445 -11.97 -39.32 -23.58
CA ALA A 445 -10.78 -38.70 -23.01
C ALA A 445 -9.50 -38.94 -23.84
N GLY A 446 -8.64 -37.92 -23.87
CA GLY A 446 -7.26 -37.98 -24.31
C GLY A 446 -6.39 -37.14 -23.39
N SER A 447 -5.53 -37.82 -22.64
CA SER A 447 -4.46 -37.29 -21.79
C SER A 447 -3.33 -36.67 -22.61
N SER A 448 -2.77 -35.53 -22.17
CA SER A 448 -1.38 -35.44 -21.65
C SER A 448 -0.81 -34.02 -21.66
N SER A 449 0.01 -33.77 -20.63
CA SER A 449 1.07 -32.76 -20.47
C SER A 449 0.67 -31.28 -20.36
N SER A 450 0.34 -30.85 -19.14
CA SER A 450 0.36 -29.44 -18.72
C SER A 450 1.72 -29.11 -18.13
N GLY A 451 2.47 -28.23 -18.81
CA GLY A 451 3.48 -27.41 -18.16
C GLY A 451 2.77 -26.29 -17.42
N TYR A 452 2.85 -26.28 -16.09
CA TYR A 452 2.21 -25.27 -15.27
C TYR A 452 2.88 -23.92 -15.47
N LYS A 453 2.24 -23.05 -16.25
CA LYS A 453 2.42 -21.60 -16.17
C LYS A 453 1.51 -21.10 -15.05
N ALA A 454 2.09 -20.46 -14.05
CA ALA A 454 1.33 -19.76 -13.01
C ALA A 454 0.52 -18.64 -13.67
N ASN A 455 -0.80 -18.79 -13.69
CA ASN A 455 -1.72 -17.71 -14.02
C ASN A 455 -2.23 -17.14 -12.70
N ILE A 456 -1.58 -16.07 -12.24
CA ILE A 456 -2.13 -15.24 -11.17
C ILE A 456 -3.39 -14.57 -11.75
N GLN A 457 -4.57 -15.04 -11.33
CA GLN A 457 -5.82 -14.39 -11.70
C GLN A 457 -5.91 -13.04 -10.99
N THR A 458 -6.30 -12.01 -11.74
CA THR A 458 -6.69 -10.70 -11.20
C THR A 458 -8.14 -10.80 -10.70
N PHE A 459 -8.41 -10.42 -9.45
CA PHE A 459 -9.67 -10.74 -8.77
C PHE A 459 -10.53 -9.52 -8.39
N GLY A 460 -11.79 -9.57 -8.85
CA GLY A 460 -13.05 -9.21 -8.16
C GLY A 460 -13.21 -7.87 -7.44
N SER A 461 -13.99 -6.97 -8.03
CA SER A 461 -14.60 -5.78 -7.42
C SER A 461 -15.85 -6.17 -6.61
N ASP A 462 -15.79 -6.17 -5.28
CA ASP A 462 -16.85 -5.66 -4.39
C ASP A 462 -16.51 -5.90 -2.89
N GLU A 463 -16.71 -4.82 -2.13
CA GLU A 463 -17.03 -4.57 -0.70
C GLU A 463 -16.40 -5.32 0.50
N THR A 464 -16.18 -4.48 1.53
CA THR A 464 -15.86 -4.62 2.98
C THR A 464 -15.15 -5.86 3.56
N PHE A 465 -13.93 -5.63 4.07
CA PHE A 465 -13.24 -6.51 5.02
C PHE A 465 -13.36 -5.97 6.45
N VAL A 466 -13.70 -6.85 7.39
CA VAL A 466 -13.61 -6.60 8.83
C VAL A 466 -12.19 -6.97 9.29
N HIS A 467 -11.35 -5.97 9.56
CA HIS A 467 -10.19 -6.16 10.43
C HIS A 467 -10.67 -5.97 11.87
N GLU A 468 -10.88 -7.06 12.61
CA GLU A 468 -10.91 -6.98 14.07
C GLU A 468 -9.48 -6.82 14.57
N THR A 469 -9.05 -5.58 14.76
CA THR A 469 -7.95 -5.25 15.66
C THR A 469 -8.50 -4.98 17.05
N GLU A 470 -7.72 -5.38 18.07
CA GLU A 470 -7.95 -5.28 19.52
C GLU A 470 -8.56 -6.54 20.16
N ALA A 471 -7.68 -7.38 20.70
CA ALA A 471 -8.00 -8.17 21.88
C ALA A 471 -7.07 -7.67 23.00
N ASN A 472 -7.70 -7.15 24.05
CA ASN A 472 -7.07 -6.75 25.29
C ASN A 472 -6.22 -7.89 25.86
N ASP A 473 -5.04 -7.54 26.35
CA ASP A 473 -4.33 -8.33 27.35
C ASP A 473 -5.23 -8.45 28.58
N ASN A 474 -5.69 -9.66 28.86
CA ASN A 474 -6.03 -10.11 30.21
C ASN A 474 -5.91 -11.64 30.27
N GLU A 475 -5.15 -12.06 31.28
CA GLU A 475 -4.79 -13.41 31.76
C GLU A 475 -3.60 -14.14 31.10
#